data_AF-A0AAD5S4F2-F1
#
_entry.id   AF-A0AAD5S4F2-F1
#
_cell.length_a   1.000
_cell.length_b   1.000
_cell.length_c   1.000
_cell.angle_alpha   90.00
_cell.angle_beta   90.00
_cell.angle_gamma   90.00
#
_symmetry.space_group_name_H-M   'P 1'
#
loop_
_entity.id
_entity.type
_entity.pdbx_description
1 polymer ?
#
loop_
_entity_poly.entity_id
_entity_poly.type
_entity_poly.pdbx_seq_one_letter_code
_entity_poly.pdbx_strand_id
1 'polypeptide(L)'
;GLVRVSRALAPKVEVKTPPPVVKKEEKKSGLSDFEGFAGGGSSGGNGGGAPIRPGGYAERYVQNAVDAAVTKLRDQNQQAENEEALKLALKDQTDDRINAWRRGKEDNLRALLSSLDLVLWKELEWKTINLSELITPQQVKIRYMKAVGKVHPDKLSQEASVEHKLIANGVFSTLNKGWDSFKVQNGMA
;
A
#
# COMPACT_ATOMS: atom_id res chain seq x y z
N GLY A 1 -38.63 -36.40 -31.13
CA GLY A 1 -38.59 -34.96 -30.84
C GLY A 1 -37.16 -34.55 -30.61
N LEU A 2 -36.62 -33.69 -31.48
CA LEU A 2 -35.35 -32.99 -31.26
C LEU A 2 -35.50 -32.04 -30.07
N VAL A 3 -34.65 -32.14 -29.05
CA VAL A 3 -34.30 -30.98 -28.21
C VAL A 3 -32.80 -31.02 -27.92
N ARG A 4 -32.22 -29.83 -27.99
CA ARG A 4 -30.85 -29.52 -28.36
C ARG A 4 -29.88 -29.55 -27.18
N VAL A 5 -28.62 -29.79 -27.55
CA VAL A 5 -27.36 -29.48 -26.85
C VAL A 5 -27.41 -28.09 -26.21
N SER A 6 -26.90 -27.94 -24.98
CA SER A 6 -26.52 -26.64 -24.43
C SER A 6 -25.25 -26.75 -23.59
N ARG A 7 -24.17 -26.33 -24.25
CA ARG A 7 -22.83 -26.01 -23.72
C ARG A 7 -22.92 -24.69 -22.98
N ALA A 8 -22.62 -24.66 -21.67
CA ALA A 8 -22.32 -23.45 -20.90
C ALA A 8 -20.78 -23.36 -20.80
N LEU A 9 -20.06 -22.53 -21.57
CA LEU A 9 -19.86 -21.07 -21.49
C LEU A 9 -19.32 -20.61 -20.13
N ALA A 10 -18.02 -20.32 -20.14
CA ALA A 10 -17.22 -19.75 -19.06
C ALA A 10 -17.71 -18.34 -18.66
N PRO A 11 -17.50 -17.91 -17.41
CA PRO A 11 -17.83 -16.56 -16.99
C PRO A 11 -16.87 -15.54 -17.63
N LYS A 12 -17.46 -14.61 -18.38
CA LYS A 12 -16.80 -13.45 -18.98
C LYS A 12 -16.63 -12.40 -17.88
N VAL A 13 -15.40 -12.09 -17.49
CA VAL A 13 -15.11 -10.99 -16.56
C VAL A 13 -15.23 -9.69 -17.34
N GLU A 14 -16.36 -9.01 -17.17
CA GLU A 14 -16.63 -7.71 -17.76
C GLU A 14 -15.97 -6.62 -16.91
N VAL A 15 -14.85 -6.08 -17.41
CA VAL A 15 -14.20 -4.91 -16.81
C VAL A 15 -15.05 -3.68 -17.15
N LYS A 16 -15.87 -3.30 -16.17
CA LYS A 16 -16.67 -2.07 -16.18
C LYS A 16 -15.74 -0.87 -16.29
N THR A 17 -15.81 -0.17 -17.42
CA THR A 17 -15.17 1.12 -17.64
C THR A 17 -15.63 2.14 -16.58
N PRO A 18 -14.71 2.89 -15.94
CA PRO A 18 -15.11 4.00 -15.10
C PRO A 18 -15.68 5.14 -15.97
N PRO A 19 -16.69 5.88 -15.46
CA PRO A 19 -17.50 6.81 -16.24
C PRO A 19 -16.71 8.04 -16.74
N PRO A 20 -17.15 8.69 -17.83
CA PRO A 20 -16.53 9.92 -18.30
C PRO A 20 -16.68 11.02 -17.23
N VAL A 21 -15.54 11.56 -16.78
CA VAL A 21 -15.53 12.70 -15.87
C VAL A 21 -16.07 13.92 -16.62
N VAL A 22 -17.29 14.29 -16.23
CA VAL A 22 -18.03 15.49 -16.61
C VAL A 22 -17.16 16.73 -16.34
N LYS A 23 -16.91 17.54 -17.38
CA LYS A 23 -16.41 18.90 -17.24
C LYS A 23 -17.46 19.72 -16.49
N LYS A 24 -17.30 19.91 -15.18
CA LYS A 24 -18.03 20.97 -14.46
C LYS A 24 -17.28 22.27 -14.70
N GLU A 25 -17.93 23.18 -15.44
CA GLU A 25 -17.63 24.60 -15.40
C GLU A 25 -17.76 25.09 -13.96
N GLU A 26 -16.65 25.53 -13.36
CA GLU A 26 -16.68 26.20 -12.07
C GLU A 26 -16.67 27.71 -12.29
N LYS A 27 -17.77 28.33 -11.88
CA LYS A 27 -17.99 29.78 -11.88
C LYS A 27 -16.99 30.48 -10.98
N LYS A 28 -16.45 31.60 -11.45
CA LYS A 28 -15.77 32.60 -10.62
C LYS A 28 -16.71 33.11 -9.52
N SER A 29 -16.40 32.78 -8.28
CA SER A 29 -16.70 33.57 -7.08
C SER A 29 -15.38 33.68 -6.32
N GLY A 30 -14.72 34.83 -6.27
CA GLY A 30 -15.15 35.92 -5.40
C GLY A 30 -14.68 35.60 -3.97
N LEU A 31 -13.39 35.83 -3.70
CA LEU A 31 -12.87 35.85 -2.34
C LEU A 31 -11.93 37.05 -2.21
N SER A 32 -12.57 38.19 -1.93
CA SER A 32 -12.00 39.24 -1.09
C SER A 32 -11.60 38.66 0.27
N ASP A 33 -10.70 39.35 0.97
CA ASP A 33 -10.35 39.18 2.39
C ASP A 33 -9.11 38.33 2.70
N PHE A 34 -7.94 38.95 2.55
CA PHE A 34 -6.85 38.81 3.52
C PHE A 34 -6.13 40.17 3.68
N GLU A 35 -6.67 40.99 4.58
CA GLU A 35 -5.97 42.13 5.17
C GLU A 35 -4.88 41.63 6.15
N GLY A 36 -3.70 42.27 6.11
CA GLY A 36 -2.90 42.51 7.33
C GLY A 36 -1.48 41.95 7.36
N PHE A 37 -0.50 42.74 6.94
CA PHE A 37 0.65 43.06 7.81
C PHE A 37 1.28 44.40 7.40
N ALA A 38 1.33 45.33 8.35
CA ALA A 38 1.83 46.68 8.20
C ALA A 38 3.36 46.76 8.40
N GLY A 39 4.00 47.72 7.74
CA GLY A 39 5.40 48.10 7.99
C GLY A 39 5.80 49.29 7.12
N GLY A 40 5.65 50.50 7.67
CA GLY A 40 5.96 51.77 6.99
C GLY A 40 7.43 52.21 7.07
N GLY A 41 7.79 53.16 6.21
CA GLY A 41 9.06 53.89 6.27
C GLY A 41 9.36 54.62 4.95
N SER A 42 9.13 55.94 4.93
CA SER A 42 9.38 56.84 3.80
C SER A 42 10.75 57.51 3.93
N SER A 43 11.46 57.74 2.80
CA SER A 43 12.02 59.05 2.38
C SER A 43 13.36 58.94 1.63
N GLY A 44 13.44 59.58 0.45
CA GLY A 44 14.70 60.16 -0.05
C GLY A 44 15.02 60.02 -1.55
N GLY A 45 14.82 61.09 -2.33
CA GLY A 45 15.86 61.56 -3.26
C GLY A 45 15.78 61.22 -4.76
N ASN A 46 15.03 62.05 -5.48
CA ASN A 46 15.08 62.45 -6.89
C ASN A 46 16.23 61.95 -7.82
N GLY A 47 15.85 61.37 -8.95
CA GLY A 47 16.72 61.15 -10.12
C GLY A 47 15.89 60.78 -11.36
N GLY A 48 15.91 61.64 -12.37
CA GLY A 48 15.04 61.56 -13.55
C GLY A 48 15.10 60.22 -14.30
N GLY A 49 13.92 59.63 -14.46
CA GLY A 49 13.64 58.51 -15.35
C GLY A 49 12.16 58.22 -15.26
N ALA A 50 11.42 58.37 -16.35
CA ALA A 50 10.04 57.91 -16.40
C ALA A 50 10.00 56.44 -15.94
N PRO A 51 9.04 56.00 -15.11
CA PRO A 51 8.94 54.60 -14.75
C PRO A 51 8.67 53.85 -16.06
N ILE A 52 9.66 53.10 -16.54
CA ILE A 52 9.42 52.03 -17.50
C ILE A 52 8.52 51.07 -16.73
N ARG A 53 7.21 51.22 -16.90
CA ARG A 53 6.22 50.27 -16.43
C ARG A 53 6.67 48.93 -17.02
N PRO A 54 7.13 47.94 -16.24
CA PRO A 54 7.43 46.65 -16.81
C PRO A 54 6.12 46.19 -17.45
N GLY A 55 6.08 46.19 -18.77
CA GLY A 55 4.86 45.89 -19.48
C GLY A 55 4.39 44.52 -19.02
N GLY A 56 3.08 44.36 -18.86
CA GLY A 56 2.44 43.16 -18.32
C GLY A 56 2.70 41.87 -19.11
N TYR A 57 3.65 41.86 -20.04
CA TYR A 57 4.28 40.68 -20.60
C TYR A 57 5.16 39.96 -19.56
N ALA A 58 6.05 40.66 -18.84
CA ALA A 58 6.98 40.04 -17.88
C ALA A 58 6.25 39.35 -16.70
N GLU A 59 5.29 40.05 -16.08
CA GLU A 59 4.43 39.51 -15.02
C GLU A 59 3.63 38.28 -15.48
N ARG A 60 3.13 38.29 -16.73
CA ARG A 60 2.37 37.15 -17.28
C ARG A 60 3.27 35.96 -17.58
N TYR A 61 4.53 36.16 -17.99
CA TYR A 61 5.47 35.04 -18.15
C TYR A 61 5.77 34.37 -16.83
N VAL A 62 6.00 35.15 -15.76
CA VAL A 62 6.20 34.63 -14.41
C VAL A 62 4.94 33.92 -13.92
N GLN A 63 3.76 34.52 -14.09
CA GLN A 63 2.50 33.91 -13.68
C GLN A 63 2.22 32.59 -14.41
N ASN A 64 2.38 32.55 -15.74
CA ASN A 64 2.20 31.33 -16.52
C ASN A 64 3.24 30.24 -16.17
N ALA A 65 4.47 30.63 -15.85
CA ALA A 65 5.52 29.69 -15.41
C ALA A 65 5.21 29.11 -14.03
N VAL A 66 4.68 29.94 -13.12
CA VAL A 66 4.22 29.51 -11.79
C VAL A 66 3.00 28.59 -11.92
N ASP A 67 1.99 28.95 -12.72
CA ASP A 67 0.80 28.12 -12.93
C ASP A 67 1.14 26.78 -13.58
N ALA A 68 2.06 26.77 -14.55
CA ALA A 68 2.57 25.54 -15.17
C ALA A 68 3.39 24.68 -14.18
N ALA A 69 4.20 25.30 -13.32
CA ALA A 69 4.94 24.61 -12.27
C ALA A 69 4.00 24.02 -11.21
N VAL A 70 2.99 24.77 -10.77
CA VAL A 70 1.97 24.32 -9.80
C VAL A 70 1.12 23.19 -10.38
N THR A 71 0.75 23.26 -11.66
CA THR A 71 0.00 22.19 -12.33
C THR A 71 0.84 20.91 -12.41
N LYS A 72 2.11 21.01 -12.83
CA LYS A 72 3.03 19.86 -12.83
C LYS A 72 3.24 19.27 -11.44
N LEU A 73 3.36 20.11 -10.41
CA LEU A 73 3.52 19.66 -9.03
C LEU A 73 2.26 18.92 -8.54
N ARG A 74 1.07 19.42 -8.88
CA ARG A 74 -0.21 18.74 -8.58
C ARG A 74 -0.34 17.41 -9.32
N ASP A 75 0.01 17.36 -10.60
CA ASP A 75 -0.04 16.13 -11.40
C ASP A 75 0.94 15.08 -10.87
N GLN A 76 2.16 15.49 -10.48
CA GLN A 76 3.15 14.60 -9.87
C GLN A 76 2.70 14.06 -8.51
N ASN A 77 2.12 14.93 -7.66
CA ASN A 77 1.58 14.51 -6.37
C ASN A 77 0.39 13.56 -6.56
N GLN A 78 -0.54 13.84 -7.49
CA GLN A 78 -1.66 12.95 -7.77
C GLN A 78 -1.23 11.59 -8.31
N GLN A 79 -0.18 11.53 -9.14
CA GLN A 79 0.39 10.27 -9.60
C GLN A 79 1.00 9.47 -8.45
N ALA A 80 1.77 10.13 -7.59
CA ALA A 80 2.32 9.50 -6.39
C ALA A 80 1.21 8.99 -5.45
N GLU A 81 0.19 9.81 -5.18
CA GLU A 81 -0.95 9.46 -4.32
C GLU A 81 -1.72 8.23 -4.86
N ASN A 82 -1.95 8.16 -6.17
CA ASN A 82 -2.65 7.02 -6.78
C ASN A 82 -1.82 5.73 -6.73
N GLU A 83 -0.52 5.81 -7.01
CA GLU A 83 0.38 4.65 -6.89
C GLU A 83 0.54 4.18 -5.45
N GLU A 84 0.61 5.11 -4.50
CA GLU A 84 0.65 4.83 -3.07
C GLU A 84 -0.67 4.23 -2.58
N ALA A 85 -1.82 4.72 -3.05
CA ALA A 85 -3.13 4.19 -2.69
C ALA A 85 -3.31 2.73 -3.15
N LEU A 86 -2.86 2.38 -4.35
CA LEU A 86 -2.90 0.99 -4.85
C LEU A 86 -1.98 0.07 -4.03
N LYS A 87 -0.77 0.54 -3.69
CA LYS A 87 0.17 -0.21 -2.84
C LYS A 87 -0.37 -0.38 -1.41
N LEU A 88 -1.01 0.65 -0.87
CA LEU A 88 -1.63 0.62 0.44
C LEU A 88 -2.81 -0.35 0.46
N ALA A 89 -3.68 -0.34 -0.56
CA ALA A 89 -4.79 -1.29 -0.66
C ALA A 89 -4.31 -2.76 -0.72
N LEU A 90 -3.23 -3.04 -1.46
CA LEU A 90 -2.60 -4.36 -1.50
C LEU A 90 -2.03 -4.77 -0.13
N LYS A 91 -1.44 -3.81 0.57
CA LYS A 91 -0.93 -4.02 1.93
C LYS A 91 -2.06 -4.30 2.91
N ASP A 92 -3.12 -3.51 2.91
CA ASP A 92 -4.26 -3.67 3.82
C ASP A 92 -4.92 -5.03 3.62
N GLN A 93 -5.15 -5.44 2.36
CA GLN A 93 -5.67 -6.78 2.05
C GLN A 93 -4.75 -7.90 2.56
N THR A 94 -3.44 -7.72 2.43
CA THR A 94 -2.44 -8.67 2.90
C THR A 94 -2.45 -8.75 4.43
N ASP A 95 -2.44 -7.61 5.11
CA ASP A 95 -2.45 -7.51 6.56
C ASP A 95 -3.76 -8.06 7.14
N ASP A 96 -4.90 -7.82 6.50
CA ASP A 96 -6.20 -8.39 6.89
C ASP A 96 -6.20 -9.92 6.81
N ARG A 97 -5.61 -10.50 5.76
CA ARG A 97 -5.47 -11.96 5.64
C ARG A 97 -4.59 -12.53 6.75
N ILE A 98 -3.47 -11.89 7.06
CA ILE A 98 -2.57 -12.31 8.15
C ILE A 98 -3.26 -12.15 9.51
N ASN A 99 -3.98 -11.04 9.71
CA ASN A 99 -4.75 -10.76 10.93
C ASN A 99 -5.84 -11.80 11.14
N ALA A 100 -6.65 -12.07 10.12
CA ALA A 100 -7.67 -13.10 10.17
C ALA A 100 -7.07 -14.49 10.44
N TRP A 101 -5.91 -14.78 9.84
CA TRP A 101 -5.19 -16.03 10.10
C TRP A 101 -4.70 -16.13 11.54
N ARG A 102 -4.07 -15.11 12.13
CA ARG A 102 -3.51 -15.22 13.49
C ARG A 102 -4.54 -15.03 14.61
N ARG A 103 -5.68 -14.41 14.32
CA ARG A 103 -6.71 -14.02 15.30
C ARG A 103 -7.10 -15.20 16.18
N GLY A 104 -6.92 -15.04 17.49
CA GLY A 104 -7.30 -16.02 18.50
C GLY A 104 -6.35 -17.22 18.66
N LYS A 105 -5.22 -17.25 17.95
CA LYS A 105 -4.20 -18.32 18.08
C LYS A 105 -2.76 -17.82 17.99
N GLU A 106 -2.54 -16.52 18.19
CA GLU A 106 -1.22 -15.88 18.10
C GLU A 106 -0.20 -16.42 19.12
N ASP A 107 -0.67 -16.87 20.28
CA ASP A 107 0.19 -17.46 21.33
C ASP A 107 0.36 -18.98 21.20
N ASN A 108 -0.34 -19.62 20.25
CA ASN A 108 -0.31 -21.06 20.06
C ASN A 108 0.45 -21.42 18.77
N LEU A 109 1.76 -21.60 18.90
CA LEU A 109 2.62 -21.94 17.78
C LEU A 109 2.17 -23.20 17.02
N ARG A 110 1.66 -24.23 17.71
CA ARG A 110 1.21 -25.46 17.05
C ARG A 110 0.04 -25.17 16.10
N ALA A 111 -0.91 -24.36 16.54
CA ALA A 111 -2.06 -23.94 15.74
C ALA A 111 -1.66 -23.01 14.58
N LEU A 112 -0.66 -22.14 14.79
CA LEU A 112 -0.12 -21.30 13.72
C LEU A 112 0.53 -22.17 12.63
N LEU A 113 1.42 -23.08 13.00
CA LEU A 113 2.13 -23.94 12.05
C LEU A 113 1.18 -24.85 11.25
N SER A 114 0.13 -25.38 11.88
CA SER A 114 -0.84 -26.25 11.20
C SER A 114 -1.70 -25.51 10.18
N SER A 115 -1.89 -24.19 10.37
CA SER A 115 -2.75 -23.37 9.52
C SER A 115 -1.98 -22.39 8.63
N LEU A 116 -0.65 -22.49 8.59
CA LEU A 116 0.23 -21.65 7.79
C LEU A 116 -0.11 -21.72 6.29
N ASP A 117 -0.63 -22.86 5.84
CA ASP A 117 -1.06 -23.12 4.46
C ASP A 117 -2.15 -22.14 3.96
N LEU A 118 -2.94 -21.56 4.87
CA LEU A 118 -4.02 -20.62 4.51
C LEU A 118 -3.52 -19.24 4.07
N VAL A 119 -2.33 -18.84 4.53
CA VAL A 119 -1.77 -17.51 4.30
C VAL A 119 -0.65 -17.51 3.26
N LEU A 120 -0.02 -18.67 3.02
CA LEU A 120 1.02 -18.82 2.01
C LEU A 120 0.47 -18.86 0.59
N TRP A 121 1.30 -18.47 -0.38
CA TRP A 121 1.02 -18.60 -1.81
C TRP A 121 1.38 -20.00 -2.32
N LYS A 122 0.65 -20.47 -3.34
CA LYS A 122 0.74 -21.86 -3.83
C LYS A 122 2.13 -22.26 -4.35
N GLU A 123 2.94 -21.30 -4.79
CA GLU A 123 4.28 -21.56 -5.33
C GLU A 123 5.29 -21.99 -4.27
N LEU A 124 5.01 -21.78 -2.98
CA LEU A 124 5.89 -22.23 -1.89
C LEU A 124 5.82 -23.74 -1.65
N GLU A 125 4.88 -24.46 -2.29
CA GLU A 125 4.61 -25.89 -2.11
C GLU A 125 4.65 -26.31 -0.64
N TRP A 126 3.97 -25.52 0.20
CA TRP A 126 3.97 -25.77 1.64
C TRP A 126 3.17 -27.03 1.94
N LYS A 127 3.79 -27.99 2.62
CA LYS A 127 3.09 -29.18 3.08
C LYS A 127 2.26 -28.81 4.31
N THR A 128 0.94 -28.90 4.20
CA THR A 128 0.02 -28.75 5.33
C THR A 128 0.43 -29.69 6.47
N ILE A 129 0.56 -29.14 7.68
CA ILE A 129 1.02 -29.90 8.84
C ILE A 129 -0.20 -30.21 9.72
N ASN A 130 -0.41 -31.49 10.01
CA ASN A 130 -1.45 -31.90 10.94
C ASN A 130 -0.99 -31.70 12.39
N LEU A 131 -1.92 -31.37 13.29
CA LEU A 131 -1.61 -31.22 14.72
C LEU A 131 -1.03 -32.50 15.34
N SER A 132 -1.38 -33.67 14.79
CA SER A 132 -0.83 -34.97 15.20
C SER A 132 0.67 -35.10 14.96
N GLU A 133 1.26 -34.34 14.05
CA GLU A 133 2.71 -34.30 13.80
C GLU A 133 3.44 -33.30 14.72
N LEU A 134 2.71 -32.51 15.52
CA LEU A 134 3.22 -31.41 16.34
C LEU A 134 3.12 -31.70 17.85
N ILE A 135 3.02 -32.98 18.22
CA ILE A 135 2.84 -33.40 19.61
C ILE A 135 4.09 -33.08 20.44
N THR A 136 5.28 -33.46 19.97
CA THR A 136 6.52 -33.26 20.73
C THR A 136 7.15 -31.89 20.45
N PRO A 137 7.81 -31.26 21.44
CA PRO A 137 8.43 -29.96 21.22
C PRO A 137 9.56 -29.95 20.18
N GLN A 138 10.26 -31.08 20.01
CA GLN A 138 11.27 -31.22 18.96
C GLN A 138 10.67 -31.17 17.55
N GLN A 139 9.53 -31.84 17.34
CA GLN A 139 8.82 -31.77 16.06
C GLN A 139 8.37 -30.35 15.74
N VAL A 140 7.83 -29.64 16.73
CA VAL A 140 7.43 -28.23 16.61
C VAL A 140 8.62 -27.38 16.18
N LYS A 141 9.78 -27.52 16.83
CA LYS A 141 11.01 -26.80 16.47
C LYS A 141 11.44 -27.06 15.03
N ILE A 142 11.48 -28.31 14.59
CA ILE A 142 11.89 -28.67 13.23
C ILE A 142 10.95 -28.05 12.19
N ARG A 143 9.64 -28.09 12.44
CA ARG A 143 8.63 -27.51 11.53
C ARG A 143 8.68 -25.98 11.54
N TYR A 144 8.88 -25.37 12.70
CA TYR A 144 9.08 -23.94 12.85
C TYR A 144 10.30 -23.44 12.07
N MET A 145 11.46 -24.10 12.20
CA MET A 145 12.67 -23.76 11.44
C MET A 145 12.44 -23.84 9.92
N LYS A 146 11.69 -24.85 9.45
CA LYS A 146 11.30 -24.94 8.04
C LYS A 146 10.35 -23.82 7.61
N ALA A 147 9.38 -23.46 8.45
CA ALA A 147 8.44 -22.38 8.16
C ALA A 147 9.16 -21.05 8.03
N VAL A 148 9.97 -20.69 9.03
CA VAL A 148 10.78 -19.46 9.05
C VAL A 148 11.74 -19.42 7.86
N GLY A 149 12.40 -20.54 7.52
CA GLY A 149 13.27 -20.62 6.35
C GLY A 149 12.55 -20.46 5.01
N LYS A 150 11.23 -20.66 4.94
CA LYS A 150 10.42 -20.46 3.72
C LYS A 150 9.85 -19.06 3.63
N VAL A 151 9.47 -18.46 4.76
CA VAL A 151 8.96 -17.08 4.84
C VAL A 151 10.07 -16.05 5.05
N HIS A 152 11.33 -16.45 4.97
CA HIS A 152 12.45 -15.52 5.13
C HIS A 152 12.56 -14.62 3.88
N PRO A 153 12.72 -13.29 4.02
CA PRO A 153 12.77 -12.36 2.89
C PRO A 153 13.91 -12.64 1.91
N ASP A 154 15.01 -13.27 2.35
CA ASP A 154 16.15 -13.68 1.49
C ASP A 154 15.79 -14.83 0.51
N LYS A 155 14.80 -15.65 0.86
CA LYS A 155 14.35 -16.78 0.02
C LYS A 155 13.33 -16.35 -1.03
N LEU A 156 12.85 -15.12 -0.94
CA LEU A 156 11.99 -14.53 -1.96
C LEU A 156 12.88 -14.14 -3.14
N SER A 157 12.54 -14.62 -4.33
CA SER A 157 13.22 -14.20 -5.57
C SER A 157 13.23 -12.68 -5.66
N GLN A 158 14.24 -12.08 -6.31
CA GLN A 158 14.30 -10.62 -6.49
C GLN A 158 13.03 -10.08 -7.21
N GLU A 159 12.39 -10.93 -8.02
CA GLU A 159 11.11 -10.71 -8.71
C GLU A 159 9.85 -10.97 -7.85
N ALA A 160 9.99 -11.31 -6.57
CA ALA A 160 8.85 -11.58 -5.71
C ALA A 160 8.01 -10.31 -5.51
N SER A 161 6.71 -10.44 -5.82
CA SER A 161 5.70 -9.39 -5.62
C SER A 161 5.83 -8.73 -4.25
N VAL A 162 5.59 -7.43 -4.20
CA VAL A 162 5.55 -6.65 -2.96
C VAL A 162 4.58 -7.30 -1.96
N GLU A 163 3.47 -7.88 -2.44
CA GLU A 163 2.52 -8.65 -1.62
C GLU A 163 3.18 -9.83 -0.89
N HIS A 164 3.99 -10.65 -1.58
CA HIS A 164 4.65 -11.79 -0.96
C HIS A 164 5.63 -11.35 0.14
N LYS A 165 6.33 -10.23 -0.07
CA LYS A 165 7.23 -9.64 0.94
C LYS A 165 6.43 -9.17 2.17
N LEU A 166 5.27 -8.56 1.95
CA LEU A 166 4.39 -8.12 3.04
C LEU A 166 3.83 -9.33 3.82
N ILE A 167 3.32 -10.35 3.13
CA ILE A 167 2.86 -11.61 3.73
C ILE A 167 3.99 -12.24 4.56
N ALA A 168 5.16 -12.42 3.95
CA ALA A 168 6.31 -13.05 4.58
C ALA A 168 6.72 -12.34 5.87
N ASN A 169 6.82 -11.00 5.85
CA ASN A 169 7.17 -10.21 7.04
C ASN A 169 6.12 -10.35 8.16
N GLY A 170 4.83 -10.25 7.83
CA GLY A 170 3.76 -10.37 8.82
C GLY A 170 3.67 -11.77 9.45
N VAL A 171 3.84 -12.81 8.62
CA VAL A 171 3.87 -14.22 9.08
C VAL A 171 5.12 -14.48 9.91
N PHE A 172 6.30 -14.02 9.48
CA PHE A 172 7.56 -14.17 10.20
C PHE A 172 7.48 -13.55 11.61
N SER A 173 6.98 -12.32 11.73
CA SER A 173 6.79 -11.66 13.03
C SER A 173 5.86 -12.46 13.94
N THR A 174 4.74 -12.94 13.41
CA THR A 174 3.75 -13.72 14.18
C THR A 174 4.31 -15.07 14.63
N LEU A 175 5.07 -15.75 13.77
CA LEU A 175 5.71 -17.02 14.10
C LEU A 175 6.79 -16.86 15.19
N ASN A 176 7.60 -15.80 15.14
CA ASN A 176 8.61 -15.52 16.17
C ASN A 176 7.95 -15.30 17.54
N LYS A 177 6.88 -14.51 17.60
CA LYS A 177 6.11 -14.31 18.84
C LYS A 177 5.57 -15.63 19.39
N GLY A 178 4.94 -16.43 18.53
CA GLY A 178 4.45 -17.76 18.92
C GLY A 178 5.57 -18.69 19.39
N TRP A 179 6.76 -18.62 18.78
CA TRP A 179 7.94 -19.38 19.18
C TRP A 179 8.47 -18.97 20.56
N ASP A 180 8.50 -17.67 20.86
CA ASP A 180 8.90 -17.19 22.17
C ASP A 180 7.92 -17.67 23.26
N SER A 181 6.61 -17.53 23.03
CA SER A 181 5.58 -18.09 23.92
C SER A 181 5.71 -19.61 24.08
N PHE A 182 6.01 -20.33 23.00
CA PHE A 182 6.24 -21.78 23.03
C PHE A 182 7.45 -22.17 23.88
N LYS A 183 8.57 -21.44 23.79
CA LYS A 183 9.75 -21.69 24.63
C LYS A 183 9.41 -21.54 26.12
N VAL A 184 8.68 -20.49 26.48
CA VAL A 184 8.26 -20.25 27.87
C VAL A 184 7.36 -21.39 28.37
N GLN A 185 6.36 -21.79 27.59
CA GLN A 185 5.42 -22.87 27.97
C GLN A 185 6.09 -24.25 28.10
N ASN A 186 7.20 -24.48 27.40
CA ASN A 186 7.90 -25.78 27.39
C ASN A 186 9.23 -25.75 28.17
N GLY A 187 9.50 -24.70 28.95
CA GLY A 187 10.72 -24.60 29.76
C GLY A 187 12.02 -24.54 28.94
N MET A 188 11.98 -23.95 27.75
CA MET A 188 13.14 -23.76 26.85
C MET A 188 13.61 -22.29 26.79
N ALA A 189 13.16 -21.45 27.72
CA ALA A 189 13.49 -20.03 27.78
C ALA A 189 14.84 -19.79 28.48
#